data_AF-A0A3S5B2Q0-F1
#
_entry.id   AF-A0A3S5B2Q0-F1
#
_cell.length_a   1.000
_cell.length_b   1.000
_cell.length_c   1.000
_cell.angle_alpha   90.00
_cell.angle_beta   90.00
_cell.angle_gamma   90.00
#
_symmetry.space_group_name_H-M   'P 1'
#
loop_
_entity.id
_entity.type
_entity.pdbx_description
1 polymer ?
#
loop_
_entity_poly.entity_id
_entity_poly.type
_entity_poly.pdbx_seq_one_letter_code
_entity_poly.pdbx_strand_id
1 'polypeptide(L)'
;MGCVLVRACLTSPRMSHLLPRLHAFLSLSGPHLGTVYNPSGLVNLGMWVMQKWRKSDSLLQLRLRDAPSNQARDAYLYQLSRQPGFELFRYVLLVGSPQDRYVPYHSTRIEFCRAALKDTSELGSIYTEMVNNILQRLIKSPRTTVVRYDIHHSLPNSTDAFIGRAAHIAVLDSEVFLEKFICVSAAKYFR
;
A
#
# COMPACT_ATOMS: atom_id res chain seq x y z
N MET A 1 -1.83 -1.94 -7.30
CA MET A 1 -0.91 -3.08 -7.57
C MET A 1 0.50 -2.67 -7.95
N GLY A 2 0.71 -1.66 -8.82
CA GLY A 2 2.06 -1.27 -9.27
C GLY A 2 3.09 -1.06 -8.15
N CYS A 3 2.69 -0.45 -7.04
CA CYS A 3 3.56 -0.27 -5.87
C CYS A 3 4.07 -1.59 -5.25
N VAL A 4 3.22 -2.63 -5.20
CA VAL A 4 3.60 -3.96 -4.69
C VAL A 4 4.52 -4.67 -5.70
N LEU A 5 4.26 -4.50 -7.00
CA LEU A 5 5.14 -5.04 -8.05
C LEU A 5 6.53 -4.40 -8.03
N VAL A 6 6.64 -3.10 -7.77
CA VAL A 6 7.96 -2.46 -7.59
C VAL A 6 8.71 -3.13 -6.44
N ARG A 7 8.06 -3.31 -5.28
CA ARG A 7 8.69 -4.01 -4.14
C ARG A 7 9.12 -5.42 -4.50
N ALA A 8 8.27 -6.18 -5.19
CA ALA A 8 8.60 -7.52 -5.68
C ALA A 8 9.80 -7.51 -6.64
N CYS A 9 9.88 -6.50 -7.52
CA CYS A 9 10.98 -6.37 -8.46
C CYS A 9 12.32 -6.14 -7.74
N LEU A 10 12.33 -5.38 -6.64
CA LEU A 10 13.54 -5.10 -5.85
C LEU A 10 14.16 -6.36 -5.24
N THR A 11 13.37 -7.43 -5.04
CA THR A 11 13.88 -8.71 -4.52
C THR A 11 14.49 -9.58 -5.61
N SER A 12 14.29 -9.22 -6.89
CA SER A 12 14.82 -9.97 -8.02
C SER A 12 16.34 -9.74 -8.16
N PRO A 13 17.16 -10.80 -8.28
CA PRO A 13 18.58 -10.67 -8.56
C PRO A 13 18.88 -9.87 -9.84
N ARG A 14 17.93 -9.86 -10.79
CA ARG A 14 18.03 -9.10 -12.04
C ARG A 14 18.09 -7.58 -11.80
N MET A 15 17.52 -7.09 -10.70
CA MET A 15 17.53 -5.67 -10.35
C MET A 15 18.78 -5.22 -9.59
N SER A 16 19.66 -6.15 -9.17
CA SER A 16 20.84 -5.87 -8.33
C SER A 16 21.68 -4.69 -8.82
N HIS A 17 21.95 -4.64 -10.14
CA HIS A 17 22.75 -3.58 -10.77
C HIS A 17 22.08 -2.19 -10.75
N LEU A 18 20.75 -2.11 -10.59
CA LEU A 18 19.99 -0.87 -10.51
C LEU A 18 19.77 -0.40 -9.06
N LEU A 19 19.88 -1.28 -8.07
CA LEU A 19 19.64 -0.93 -6.65
C LEU A 19 20.48 0.27 -6.19
N PRO A 20 21.77 0.42 -6.54
CA PRO A 20 22.55 1.60 -6.16
C PRO A 20 22.06 2.93 -6.77
N ARG A 21 21.24 2.87 -7.83
CA ARG A 21 20.71 4.03 -8.55
C ARG A 21 19.33 4.47 -8.06
N LEU A 22 18.75 3.77 -7.10
CA LEU A 22 17.43 4.10 -6.57
C LEU A 22 17.50 5.39 -5.74
N HIS A 23 16.69 6.37 -6.12
CA HIS A 23 16.65 7.67 -5.46
C HIS A 23 15.34 7.90 -4.71
N ALA A 24 14.24 8.11 -5.44
CA ALA A 24 12.94 8.38 -4.87
C ALA A 24 11.92 7.32 -5.30
N PHE A 25 11.13 6.84 -4.34
CA PHE A 25 9.96 6.00 -4.57
C PHE A 25 8.71 6.78 -4.20
N LEU A 26 7.81 6.98 -5.17
CA LEU A 26 6.52 7.61 -4.97
C LEU A 26 5.40 6.56 -5.07
N SER A 27 4.68 6.37 -3.98
CA SER A 27 3.53 5.49 -3.90
C SER A 27 2.25 6.30 -3.83
N LEU A 28 1.43 6.19 -4.87
CA LEU A 28 0.09 6.75 -4.92
C LEU A 28 -0.91 5.62 -4.64
N SER A 29 -1.55 5.64 -3.47
CA SER A 29 -2.54 4.64 -3.02
C SER A 29 -2.05 3.18 -3.12
N GLY A 30 -0.79 2.91 -2.76
CA GLY A 30 -0.21 1.55 -2.82
C GLY A 30 -0.69 0.63 -1.69
N PRO A 31 -1.23 -0.58 -1.95
CA PRO A 31 -1.69 -1.49 -0.89
C PRO A 31 -0.52 -2.26 -0.24
N HIS A 32 0.39 -1.58 0.45
CA HIS A 32 1.65 -2.18 0.94
C HIS A 32 1.47 -3.26 2.00
N LEU A 33 0.36 -3.21 2.75
CA LEU A 33 -0.05 -4.20 3.75
C LEU A 33 -1.29 -4.98 3.30
N GLY A 34 -1.63 -4.88 2.02
CA GLY A 34 -2.77 -5.58 1.42
C GLY A 34 -4.06 -4.80 1.54
N THR A 35 -5.18 -5.50 1.35
CA THR A 35 -6.54 -4.94 1.42
C THR A 35 -7.35 -5.49 2.60
N VAL A 36 -6.66 -6.11 3.57
CA VAL A 36 -7.24 -6.54 4.85
C VAL A 36 -7.59 -5.35 5.74
N TYR A 37 -8.53 -5.55 6.68
CA TYR A 37 -9.07 -4.49 7.54
C TYR A 37 -9.56 -3.24 6.78
N ASN A 38 -10.15 -3.45 5.60
CA ASN A 38 -10.83 -2.38 4.88
C ASN A 38 -12.14 -2.01 5.61
N PRO A 39 -12.34 -0.75 6.03
CA PRO A 39 -13.53 -0.34 6.77
C PRO A 39 -14.81 -0.34 5.92
N SER A 40 -14.70 -0.36 4.58
CA SER A 40 -15.88 -0.32 3.71
C SER A 40 -16.47 -1.72 3.49
N GLY A 41 -17.59 -2.00 4.17
CA GLY A 41 -18.34 -3.25 4.03
C GLY A 41 -18.80 -3.52 2.59
N LEU A 42 -19.24 -2.47 1.86
CA LEU A 42 -19.68 -2.59 0.47
C LEU A 42 -18.53 -2.95 -0.47
N VAL A 43 -17.36 -2.34 -0.30
CA VAL A 43 -16.17 -2.70 -1.10
C VAL A 43 -15.68 -4.10 -0.75
N ASN A 44 -15.71 -4.49 0.54
CA ASN A 44 -15.40 -5.86 0.95
C ASN A 44 -16.30 -6.90 0.27
N LEU A 45 -17.60 -6.63 0.17
CA LEU A 45 -18.56 -7.48 -0.53
C LEU A 45 -18.25 -7.52 -2.04
N GLY A 46 -18.03 -6.37 -2.68
CA GLY A 46 -17.67 -6.29 -4.09
C GLY A 46 -16.37 -7.04 -4.42
N MET A 47 -15.34 -6.91 -3.58
CA MET A 47 -14.09 -7.66 -3.71
C MET A 47 -14.31 -9.16 -3.56
N TRP A 48 -15.17 -9.61 -2.64
CA TRP A 48 -15.51 -11.03 -2.50
C TRP A 48 -16.22 -11.58 -3.74
N VAL A 49 -17.19 -10.84 -4.29
CA VAL A 49 -17.87 -11.21 -5.54
C VAL A 49 -16.85 -11.28 -6.67
N MET A 50 -16.01 -10.26 -6.81
CA MET A 50 -14.97 -10.22 -7.85
C MET A 50 -13.99 -11.38 -7.72
N GLN A 51 -13.56 -11.76 -6.51
CA GLN A 51 -12.69 -12.92 -6.30
C GLN A 51 -13.35 -14.24 -6.68
N LYS A 52 -14.66 -14.35 -6.46
CA LYS A 52 -15.43 -15.54 -6.83
C LYS A 52 -15.62 -15.64 -8.35
N TRP A 53 -15.59 -14.52 -9.07
CA TRP A 53 -15.83 -14.44 -10.52
C TRP A 53 -14.55 -14.35 -11.35
N ARG A 54 -13.57 -13.58 -10.87
CA ARG A 54 -12.22 -13.43 -11.43
C ARG A 54 -11.29 -14.19 -10.50
N LYS A 55 -10.85 -15.39 -10.92
CA LYS A 55 -9.81 -16.19 -10.24
C LYS A 55 -8.44 -15.49 -10.30
N SER A 56 -8.31 -14.33 -9.68
CA SER A 56 -7.07 -13.55 -9.69
C SER A 56 -6.24 -13.88 -8.46
N ASP A 57 -5.11 -14.55 -8.68
CA ASP A 57 -4.15 -14.88 -7.62
C ASP A 57 -3.63 -13.62 -6.93
N SER A 58 -3.43 -12.54 -7.68
CA SER A 58 -2.98 -11.26 -7.12
C SER A 58 -3.97 -10.65 -6.12
N LEU A 59 -5.28 -10.86 -6.30
CA LEU A 59 -6.28 -10.42 -5.34
C LEU A 59 -6.30 -11.31 -4.09
N LEU A 60 -5.97 -12.60 -4.22
CA LEU A 60 -5.80 -13.49 -3.07
C LEU A 60 -4.56 -13.09 -2.25
N GLN A 61 -3.44 -12.82 -2.93
CA GLN A 61 -2.19 -12.33 -2.31
C GLN A 61 -2.40 -11.03 -1.53
N LEU A 62 -3.14 -10.06 -2.10
CA LEU A 62 -3.48 -8.83 -1.39
C LEU A 62 -4.35 -9.03 -0.14
N ARG A 63 -5.07 -10.14 -0.06
CA ARG A 63 -5.91 -10.48 1.10
C ARG A 63 -5.26 -11.50 2.03
N LEU A 64 -4.00 -11.90 1.79
CA LEU A 64 -3.31 -12.95 2.55
C LEU A 64 -4.09 -14.28 2.51
N ARG A 65 -4.62 -14.63 1.33
CA ARG A 65 -5.45 -15.84 1.09
C ARG A 65 -4.89 -16.75 0.01
N ASP A 66 -3.66 -16.52 -0.40
CA ASP A 66 -2.90 -17.32 -1.35
C ASP A 66 -2.13 -18.48 -0.70
N ALA A 67 -2.22 -18.61 0.63
CA ALA A 67 -1.68 -19.73 1.41
C ALA A 67 -2.78 -20.41 2.24
N PRO A 68 -2.60 -21.68 2.64
CA PRO A 68 -3.48 -22.37 3.57
C PRO A 68 -3.65 -21.57 4.89
N SER A 69 -4.82 -21.67 5.52
CA SER A 69 -5.13 -20.85 6.70
C SER A 69 -4.23 -21.14 7.91
N ASN A 70 -3.69 -22.35 8.02
CA ASN A 70 -2.71 -22.74 9.05
C ASN A 70 -1.25 -22.34 8.70
N GLN A 71 -1.04 -21.71 7.54
CA GLN A 71 0.25 -21.30 7.00
C GLN A 71 0.14 -19.87 6.44
N ALA A 72 -0.61 -19.00 7.10
CA ALA A 72 -0.88 -17.65 6.58
C ALA A 72 0.39 -16.78 6.46
N ARG A 73 1.50 -17.14 7.14
CA ARG A 73 2.83 -16.54 6.95
C ARG A 73 3.51 -16.96 5.64
N ASP A 74 3.03 -18.00 4.96
CA ASP A 74 3.53 -18.37 3.62
C ASP A 74 2.87 -17.54 2.52
N ALA A 75 1.86 -16.74 2.86
CA ALA A 75 1.25 -15.78 1.94
C ALA A 75 2.31 -14.85 1.34
N TYR A 76 2.23 -14.62 0.04
CA TYR A 76 3.22 -13.87 -0.72
C TYR A 76 3.49 -12.49 -0.13
N LEU A 77 2.43 -11.77 0.23
CA LEU A 77 2.56 -10.40 0.74
C LEU A 77 3.21 -10.37 2.14
N TYR A 78 3.01 -11.39 2.97
CA TYR A 78 3.73 -11.54 4.23
C TYR A 78 5.22 -11.76 3.96
N GLN A 79 5.57 -12.69 3.07
CA GLN A 79 6.97 -12.95 2.71
C GLN A 79 7.63 -11.71 2.12
N LEU A 80 6.92 -10.96 1.26
CA LEU A 80 7.39 -9.70 0.70
C LEU A 80 7.61 -8.61 1.78
N SER A 81 6.86 -8.61 2.88
CA SER A 81 7.11 -7.70 4.00
C SER A 81 8.47 -7.93 4.66
N ARG A 82 8.97 -9.17 4.62
CA ARG A 82 10.26 -9.58 5.20
C ARG A 82 11.44 -9.33 4.27
N GLN A 83 11.22 -8.91 3.04
CA GLN A 83 12.30 -8.64 2.09
C GLN A 83 12.80 -7.18 2.19
N PRO A 84 14.05 -6.90 1.79
CA PRO A 84 14.51 -5.54 1.60
C PRO A 84 13.64 -4.82 0.56
N GLY A 85 13.44 -3.51 0.72
CA GLY A 85 12.64 -2.75 -0.23
C GLY A 85 12.81 -1.25 -0.08
N PHE A 86 12.02 -0.63 0.79
CA PHE A 86 11.95 0.84 0.87
C PHE A 86 13.24 1.50 1.37
N GLU A 87 14.00 0.81 2.22
CA GLU A 87 15.30 1.27 2.71
C GLU A 87 16.35 1.40 1.60
N LEU A 88 16.09 0.83 0.42
CA LEU A 88 16.97 0.95 -0.75
C LEU A 88 16.85 2.34 -1.42
N PHE A 89 15.80 3.11 -1.13
CA PHE A 89 15.61 4.46 -1.65
C PHE A 89 16.11 5.51 -0.66
N ARG A 90 16.53 6.66 -1.19
CA ARG A 90 16.81 7.86 -0.39
C ARG A 90 15.51 8.50 0.11
N TYR A 91 14.48 8.54 -0.73
CA TYR A 91 13.19 9.13 -0.40
C TYR A 91 12.05 8.16 -0.67
N VAL A 92 11.15 8.01 0.29
CA VAL A 92 9.95 7.16 0.19
C VAL A 92 8.74 8.03 0.48
N LEU A 93 7.99 8.37 -0.57
CA LEU A 93 6.82 9.21 -0.50
C LEU A 93 5.59 8.30 -0.53
N LEU A 94 4.88 8.23 0.58
CA LEU A 94 3.66 7.43 0.74
C LEU A 94 2.47 8.37 0.72
N VAL A 95 1.66 8.26 -0.32
CA VAL A 95 0.54 9.17 -0.56
C VAL A 95 -0.75 8.37 -0.49
N GLY A 96 -1.65 8.77 0.39
CA GLY A 96 -2.93 8.09 0.60
C GLY A 96 -4.04 9.08 0.90
N SER A 97 -5.28 8.64 0.67
CA SER A 97 -6.48 9.38 1.05
C SER A 97 -7.33 8.55 2.02
N PRO A 98 -7.80 9.10 3.14
CA PRO A 98 -8.80 8.44 3.99
C PRO A 98 -10.13 8.17 3.25
N GLN A 99 -10.37 8.87 2.14
CA GLN A 99 -11.58 8.73 1.32
C GLN A 99 -11.47 7.58 0.31
N ASP A 100 -10.27 7.01 0.11
CA ASP A 100 -10.06 5.81 -0.70
C ASP A 100 -10.66 4.60 0.02
N ARG A 101 -11.72 4.02 -0.57
CA ARG A 101 -12.38 2.83 -0.03
C ARG A 101 -11.88 1.53 -0.66
N TYR A 102 -11.02 1.60 -1.68
CA TYR A 102 -10.46 0.42 -2.35
C TYR A 102 -9.22 -0.08 -1.64
N VAL A 103 -8.28 0.83 -1.37
CA VAL A 103 -7.05 0.51 -0.64
C VAL A 103 -7.18 1.07 0.78
N PRO A 104 -7.06 0.23 1.82
CA PRO A 104 -7.12 0.72 3.18
C PRO A 104 -6.08 1.80 3.43
N TYR A 105 -6.52 2.90 4.03
CA TYR A 105 -5.66 4.07 4.26
C TYR A 105 -4.39 3.74 5.05
N HIS A 106 -4.49 2.90 6.08
CA HIS A 106 -3.35 2.40 6.86
C HIS A 106 -2.34 1.60 6.02
N SER A 107 -2.81 0.88 5.00
CA SER A 107 -1.99 0.07 4.09
C SER A 107 -1.19 0.98 3.14
N THR A 108 -1.77 2.10 2.71
CA THR A 108 -1.08 3.09 1.86
C THR A 108 0.10 3.76 2.55
N ARG A 109 0.01 3.95 3.87
CA ARG A 109 0.99 4.67 4.68
C ARG A 109 1.91 3.76 5.50
N ILE A 110 1.69 2.44 5.43
CA ILE A 110 2.42 1.43 6.20
C ILE A 110 2.29 1.75 7.70
N GLU A 111 1.08 1.61 8.22
CA GLU A 111 0.73 1.98 9.58
C GLU A 111 -0.04 0.87 10.28
N PHE A 112 0.06 0.87 11.62
CA PHE A 112 -0.86 0.09 12.44
C PHE A 112 -2.28 0.62 12.28
N CYS A 113 -3.25 -0.28 12.30
CA CYS A 113 -4.67 0.10 12.32
C CYS A 113 -5.34 -0.43 13.59
N ARG A 114 -6.29 0.34 14.12
CA ARG A 114 -6.99 -0.01 15.36
C ARG A 114 -7.73 -1.34 15.28
N ALA A 115 -8.22 -1.72 14.10
CA ALA A 115 -8.91 -2.99 13.88
C ALA A 115 -7.95 -4.17 14.07
N ALA A 116 -6.76 -4.14 13.45
CA ALA A 116 -5.76 -5.18 13.62
C ALA A 116 -5.21 -5.27 15.04
N LEU A 117 -4.98 -4.12 15.71
CA LEU A 117 -4.48 -4.10 17.09
C LEU A 117 -5.47 -4.69 18.12
N LYS A 118 -6.77 -4.67 17.80
CA LYS A 118 -7.82 -5.28 18.63
C LYS A 118 -8.14 -6.73 18.22
N ASP A 119 -7.60 -7.17 17.09
CA ASP A 119 -7.85 -8.50 16.55
C ASP A 119 -6.90 -9.51 17.20
N THR A 120 -7.47 -10.39 18.02
CA THR A 120 -6.72 -11.44 18.73
C THR A 120 -6.50 -12.70 17.87
N SER A 121 -7.00 -12.72 16.64
CA SER A 121 -6.75 -13.81 15.70
C SER A 121 -5.33 -13.77 15.13
N GLU A 122 -4.94 -14.85 14.46
CA GLU A 122 -3.66 -14.93 13.75
C GLU A 122 -3.50 -13.80 12.71
N LEU A 123 -4.59 -13.35 12.08
CA LEU A 123 -4.54 -12.27 11.09
C LEU A 123 -4.06 -10.95 11.71
N GLY A 124 -4.48 -10.63 12.95
CA GLY A 124 -4.05 -9.43 13.66
C GLY A 124 -2.56 -9.44 13.97
N SER A 125 -2.06 -10.60 14.40
CA SER A 125 -0.63 -10.85 14.60
C SER A 125 0.16 -10.71 13.31
N ILE A 126 -0.27 -11.36 12.22
CA ILE A 126 0.38 -11.31 10.91
C ILE A 126 0.44 -9.88 10.37
N TYR A 127 -0.66 -9.12 10.46
CA TYR A 127 -0.68 -7.73 10.03
C TYR A 127 0.32 -6.88 10.82
N THR A 128 0.35 -7.04 12.15
CA THR A 128 1.26 -6.34 13.05
C THR A 128 2.73 -6.69 12.73
N GLU A 129 3.03 -7.96 12.46
CA GLU A 129 4.35 -8.41 12.00
C GLU A 129 4.73 -7.75 10.67
N MET A 130 3.85 -7.72 9.68
CA MET A 130 4.12 -7.10 8.37
C MET A 130 4.44 -5.60 8.50
N VAL A 131 3.67 -4.87 9.31
CA VAL A 131 3.94 -3.45 9.61
C VAL A 131 5.34 -3.31 10.21
N ASN A 132 5.66 -4.11 11.23
CA ASN A 132 6.96 -4.07 11.91
C ASN A 132 8.12 -4.43 10.99
N ASN A 133 7.98 -5.48 10.18
CA ASN A 133 9.00 -5.91 9.23
C ASN A 133 9.43 -4.74 8.32
N ILE A 134 8.46 -3.95 7.85
CA ILE A 134 8.74 -2.82 6.96
C ILE A 134 9.26 -1.61 7.75
N LEU A 135 8.57 -1.22 8.82
CA LEU A 135 8.94 -0.02 9.59
C LEU A 135 10.30 -0.14 10.26
N GLN A 136 10.66 -1.30 10.80
CA GLN A 136 11.95 -1.46 11.47
C GLN A 136 13.12 -1.26 10.51
N ARG A 137 12.99 -1.67 9.23
CA ARG A 137 14.01 -1.43 8.20
C ARG A 137 14.16 0.05 7.89
N LEU A 138 13.02 0.74 7.73
CA LEU A 138 13.00 2.19 7.51
C LEU A 138 13.60 2.96 8.68
N ILE A 139 13.27 2.60 9.93
CA ILE A 139 13.82 3.22 11.15
C ILE A 139 15.33 3.00 11.26
N LYS A 140 15.82 1.80 10.90
CA LYS A 140 17.24 1.46 10.96
C LYS A 140 18.05 2.06 9.81
N SER A 141 17.41 2.60 8.76
CA SER A 141 18.11 3.19 7.61
C SER A 141 18.52 4.63 7.91
N PRO A 142 19.82 4.96 7.95
CA PRO A 142 20.28 6.33 8.16
C PRO A 142 20.14 7.20 6.90
N ARG A 143 19.91 6.59 5.74
CA ARG A 143 19.87 7.28 4.43
C ARG A 143 18.45 7.54 3.93
N THR A 144 17.47 6.78 4.39
CA THR A 144 16.10 6.82 3.87
C THR A 144 15.25 7.81 4.65
N THR A 145 14.69 8.79 3.95
CA THR A 145 13.68 9.70 4.49
C THR A 145 12.30 9.26 4.01
N VAL A 146 11.39 9.02 4.96
CA VAL A 146 9.99 8.64 4.67
C VAL A 146 9.10 9.86 4.87
N VAL A 147 8.27 10.15 3.86
CA VAL A 147 7.33 11.28 3.88
C VAL A 147 5.94 10.73 3.60
N ARG A 148 4.98 11.04 4.48
CA ARG A 148 3.59 10.62 4.34
C ARG A 148 2.73 11.82 3.97
N TYR A 149 1.93 11.68 2.92
CA TYR A 149 1.01 12.70 2.45
C TYR A 149 -0.42 12.22 2.57
N ASP A 150 -1.26 13.11 3.11
CA ASP A 150 -2.68 12.87 3.33
C ASP A 150 -3.49 13.73 2.37
N ILE A 151 -4.10 13.08 1.38
CA ILE A 151 -4.92 13.78 0.39
C ILE A 151 -6.37 13.76 0.85
N HIS A 152 -6.95 14.96 0.92
CA HIS A 152 -8.38 15.17 1.10
C HIS A 152 -8.91 15.83 -0.16
N HIS A 153 -9.71 15.08 -0.92
CA HIS A 153 -10.41 15.59 -2.09
C HIS A 153 -11.70 16.28 -1.65
N SER A 154 -11.96 17.45 -2.21
CA SER A 154 -13.28 18.09 -2.16
C SER A 154 -14.21 17.40 -3.16
N LEU A 155 -14.74 16.24 -2.79
CA LEU A 155 -15.64 15.47 -3.65
C LEU A 155 -17.06 16.05 -3.54
N PRO A 156 -17.76 16.33 -4.66
CA PRO A 156 -19.17 16.68 -4.64
C PRO A 156 -20.00 15.50 -4.11
N ASN A 157 -21.17 15.79 -3.52
CA ASN A 157 -22.12 14.78 -3.03
C ASN A 157 -22.73 14.00 -4.21
N SER A 158 -22.00 13.02 -4.75
CA SER A 158 -22.47 12.10 -5.79
C SER A 158 -22.34 10.64 -5.32
N THR A 159 -23.05 9.72 -5.97
CA THR A 159 -23.00 8.27 -5.71
C THR A 159 -21.59 7.68 -5.91
N ASP A 160 -20.74 8.28 -6.76
CA ASP A 160 -19.34 7.89 -6.95
C ASP A 160 -18.44 8.25 -5.75
N ALA A 161 -18.75 9.33 -5.03
CA ALA A 161 -18.13 9.64 -3.74
C ALA A 161 -18.54 8.63 -2.65
N PHE A 162 -19.75 8.06 -2.77
CA PHE A 162 -20.27 7.06 -1.83
C PHE A 162 -19.59 5.69 -1.96
N ILE A 163 -19.03 5.34 -3.12
CA ILE A 163 -18.32 4.06 -3.32
C ILE A 163 -16.82 4.19 -2.98
N GLY A 164 -16.28 5.41 -2.91
CA GLY A 164 -14.86 5.69 -2.68
C GLY A 164 -13.96 5.36 -3.87
N ARG A 165 -14.55 4.98 -5.01
CA ARG A 165 -13.89 4.83 -6.31
C ARG A 165 -13.41 6.17 -6.83
N ALA A 166 -14.21 7.22 -6.61
CA ALA A 166 -13.85 8.58 -6.97
C ALA A 166 -12.54 9.01 -6.33
N ALA A 167 -12.34 8.76 -5.02
CA ALA A 167 -11.07 9.09 -4.35
C ALA A 167 -9.90 8.24 -4.84
N HIS A 168 -10.09 6.94 -5.05
CA HIS A 168 -9.03 6.06 -5.56
C HIS A 168 -8.55 6.47 -6.97
N ILE A 169 -9.50 6.83 -7.85
CA ILE A 169 -9.20 7.30 -9.21
C ILE A 169 -8.67 8.74 -9.19
N ALA A 170 -9.26 9.64 -8.39
CA ALA A 170 -8.90 11.06 -8.38
C ALA A 170 -7.45 11.34 -7.96
N VAL A 171 -6.84 10.48 -7.13
CA VAL A 171 -5.40 10.58 -6.81
C VAL A 171 -4.52 10.48 -8.05
N LEU A 172 -4.97 9.75 -9.09
CA LEU A 172 -4.24 9.50 -10.33
C LEU A 172 -4.80 10.25 -11.55
N ASP A 173 -6.07 10.65 -11.52
CA ASP A 173 -6.80 11.19 -12.68
C ASP A 173 -6.99 12.71 -12.61
N SER A 174 -6.78 13.30 -11.43
CA SER A 174 -6.81 14.76 -11.29
C SER A 174 -5.45 15.36 -11.68
N GLU A 175 -5.31 15.76 -12.94
CA GLU A 175 -4.11 16.43 -13.46
C GLU A 175 -3.73 17.65 -12.61
N VAL A 176 -4.71 18.47 -12.22
CA VAL A 176 -4.49 19.65 -11.38
C VAL A 176 -3.93 19.28 -10.00
N PHE A 177 -4.42 18.20 -9.39
CA PHE A 177 -3.87 17.70 -8.14
C PHE A 177 -2.44 17.20 -8.34
N LEU A 178 -2.20 16.35 -9.35
CA LEU A 178 -0.88 15.78 -9.62
C LEU A 178 0.14 16.86 -9.92
N GLU A 179 -0.20 17.82 -10.77
CA GLU A 179 0.67 18.96 -11.10
C GLU A 179 1.04 19.74 -9.83
N LYS A 180 0.05 20.16 -9.04
CA LYS A 180 0.30 20.90 -7.79
C LYS A 180 1.09 20.08 -6.78
N PHE A 181 0.73 18.82 -6.60
CA PHE A 181 1.40 17.92 -5.67
C PHE A 181 2.87 17.72 -6.07
N ILE A 182 3.14 17.43 -7.34
CA ILE A 182 4.48 17.24 -7.86
C ILE A 182 5.27 18.55 -7.77
N CYS A 183 4.79 19.63 -8.38
CA CYS A 183 5.54 20.89 -8.47
C CYS A 183 5.80 21.55 -7.11
N VAL A 184 4.84 21.48 -6.18
CA VAL A 184 4.93 22.21 -4.90
C VAL A 184 5.50 21.34 -3.78
N SER A 185 5.16 20.04 -3.75
CA SER A 185 5.46 19.18 -2.60
C SER A 185 6.51 18.11 -2.90
N ALA A 186 6.37 17.37 -3.99
CA ALA A 186 7.16 16.17 -4.24
C ALA A 186 8.46 16.42 -5.01
N ALA A 187 8.52 17.41 -5.90
CA ALA A 187 9.63 17.63 -6.83
C ALA A 187 10.99 17.77 -6.12
N LYS A 188 11.01 18.35 -4.92
CA LYS A 188 12.23 18.49 -4.12
C LYS A 188 12.92 17.16 -3.75
N TYR A 189 12.20 16.04 -3.79
CA TYR A 189 12.73 14.71 -3.50
C TYR A 189 13.25 13.97 -4.75
N PHE A 190 13.00 14.51 -5.94
CA PHE A 190 13.48 13.95 -7.22
C PHE A 190 14.72 14.67 -7.76
N ARG A 191 15.20 15.70 -7.05
CA ARG A 191 16.41 16.45 -7.38
C ARG A 191 17.66 15.78 -6.82
#